data_AF-A0A0D3EE65-F1
#
_entry.id   AF-A0A0D3EE65-F1
#
_cell.length_a   1.000
_cell.length_b   1.000
_cell.length_c   1.000
_cell.angle_alpha   90.00
_cell.angle_beta   90.00
_cell.angle_gamma   90.00
#
_symmetry.space_group_name_H-M   'P 1'
#
loop_
_entity.id
_entity.type
_entity.pdbx_description
1 polymer ?
#
loop_
_entity_poly.entity_id
_entity_poly.type
_entity_poly.pdbx_seq_one_letter_code
_entity_poly.pdbx_strand_id
1 'polypeptide(L)'
;AERCTYGERILGSSSEYVQSNITRYFSDPRYYFQVNDQYVRNKLKVVMFPFLHRRHWTRISEPVGGRLSYKPPIYDINAPDLYIPFMAFGTYVVLAGLSLGLNGK
;
A
#
# COMPACT_ATOMS: atom_id res chain seq x y z
N ALA A 1 33.70 -13.58 -29.72
CA ALA A 1 32.31 -13.98 -29.46
C ALA A 1 31.89 -13.80 -27.98
N GLU A 2 32.81 -13.73 -27.01
CA GLU A 2 32.46 -13.66 -25.57
C GLU A 2 31.78 -12.37 -25.09
N ARG A 3 32.09 -11.20 -25.66
CA ARG A 3 31.57 -9.90 -25.14
C ARG A 3 30.04 -9.74 -25.30
N CYS A 4 29.43 -10.42 -26.27
CA CYS A 4 27.98 -10.36 -26.50
C CYS A 4 27.20 -11.12 -25.41
N THR A 5 27.73 -12.25 -24.95
CA THR A 5 27.13 -13.09 -23.89
C THR A 5 27.10 -12.42 -22.52
N TYR A 6 28.12 -11.62 -22.16
CA TYR A 6 28.11 -10.90 -20.88
C TYR A 6 27.08 -9.77 -20.84
N GLY A 7 26.86 -9.07 -21.96
CA GLY A 7 25.83 -8.02 -22.07
C GLY A 7 24.41 -8.58 -21.94
N GLU A 8 24.15 -9.74 -22.54
CA GLU A 8 22.87 -10.43 -22.45
C GLU A 8 22.56 -10.87 -21.00
N ARG A 9 23.56 -11.33 -20.25
CA ARG A 9 23.38 -11.72 -18.83
C ARG A 9 23.11 -10.53 -17.91
N ILE A 10 23.71 -9.36 -18.14
CA ILE A 10 23.45 -8.15 -17.33
C ILE A 10 22.06 -7.59 -17.63
N LEU A 11 21.65 -7.56 -18.91
CA LEU A 11 20.32 -7.08 -19.31
C LEU A 11 19.21 -8.02 -18.79
N GLY A 12 19.42 -9.34 -18.93
CA GLY A 12 18.51 -10.37 -18.43
C GLY A 12 18.38 -10.36 -16.92
N SER A 13 19.51 -10.29 -16.19
CA SER A 13 19.51 -10.23 -14.72
C SER A 13 18.84 -8.96 -14.18
N SER A 14 19.03 -7.82 -14.86
CA SER A 14 18.34 -6.57 -14.50
C SER A 14 16.84 -6.66 -14.73
N SER A 15 16.42 -7.28 -15.84
CA SER A 15 15.01 -7.51 -16.16
C SER A 15 14.35 -8.46 -15.16
N GLU A 16 14.99 -9.58 -14.82
CA GLU A 16 14.50 -10.54 -13.83
C GLU A 16 14.41 -9.93 -12.41
N TYR A 17 15.36 -9.07 -12.04
CA TYR A 17 15.29 -8.31 -10.79
C TYR A 17 14.11 -7.33 -10.79
N VAL A 18 13.90 -6.56 -11.85
CA VAL A 18 12.76 -5.65 -11.94
C VAL A 18 11.44 -6.43 -11.96
N GLN A 19 11.35 -7.49 -12.75
CA GLN A 19 10.18 -8.34 -12.90
C GLN A 19 9.80 -9.00 -11.57
N SER A 20 10.77 -9.53 -10.83
CA SER A 20 10.53 -10.18 -9.53
C SER A 20 10.07 -9.20 -8.46
N ASN A 21 10.59 -7.96 -8.45
CA ASN A 21 10.12 -6.91 -7.55
C ASN A 21 8.70 -6.46 -7.90
N ILE A 22 8.43 -6.17 -9.18
CA ILE A 22 7.08 -5.78 -9.64
C ILE A 22 6.08 -6.88 -9.29
N THR A 23 6.40 -8.14 -9.63
CA THR A 23 5.52 -9.26 -9.31
C THR A 23 5.26 -9.32 -7.81
N ARG A 24 6.29 -9.24 -6.95
CA ARG A 24 6.12 -9.27 -5.49
C ARG A 24 5.17 -8.20 -4.93
N TYR A 25 5.19 -6.98 -5.46
CA TYR A 25 4.30 -5.90 -4.99
C TYR A 25 2.90 -5.93 -5.62
N PHE A 26 2.77 -6.47 -6.83
CA PHE A 26 1.50 -6.54 -7.58
C PHE A 26 0.83 -7.93 -7.54
N SER A 27 1.42 -8.92 -6.85
CA SER A 27 0.92 -10.30 -6.82
C SER A 27 -0.51 -10.44 -6.29
N ASP A 28 -0.93 -9.60 -5.32
CA ASP A 28 -2.31 -9.65 -4.81
C ASP A 28 -2.80 -8.28 -4.31
N PRO A 29 -3.36 -7.43 -5.20
CA PRO A 29 -3.91 -6.14 -4.79
C PRO A 29 -5.04 -6.28 -3.77
N ARG A 30 -5.77 -7.41 -3.77
CA ARG A 30 -6.90 -7.65 -2.86
C ARG A 30 -6.48 -7.61 -1.39
N TYR A 31 -5.24 -7.98 -1.08
CA TYR A 31 -4.70 -7.90 0.28
C TYR A 31 -4.79 -6.48 0.86
N TYR A 32 -4.53 -5.47 0.04
CA TYR A 32 -4.49 -4.07 0.46
C TYR A 32 -5.86 -3.37 0.49
N PHE A 33 -6.87 -4.00 -0.12
CA PHE A 33 -8.26 -3.52 -0.16
C PHE A 33 -9.19 -4.30 0.79
N GLN A 34 -8.65 -5.26 1.55
CA GLN A 34 -9.37 -5.93 2.63
C GLN A 34 -9.49 -5.00 3.84
N VAL A 35 -10.50 -4.14 3.82
CA VAL A 35 -10.77 -3.14 4.86
C VAL A 35 -12.24 -3.18 5.30
N ASN A 36 -12.51 -2.84 6.57
CA ASN A 36 -13.86 -2.75 7.14
C ASN A 36 -14.17 -1.30 7.59
N ASP A 37 -15.44 -0.94 7.76
CA ASP A 37 -15.85 0.41 8.24
C ASP A 37 -15.21 0.77 9.59
N GLN A 38 -15.15 -0.19 10.51
CA GLN A 38 -14.51 -0.01 11.81
C GLN A 38 -13.01 0.29 11.68
N TYR A 39 -12.33 -0.37 10.73
CA TYR A 39 -10.91 -0.14 10.43
C TYR A 39 -10.69 1.29 9.95
N VAL A 40 -11.49 1.72 8.96
CA VAL A 40 -11.39 3.06 8.36
C VAL A 40 -11.58 4.15 9.42
N ARG A 41 -12.59 4.00 10.28
CA ARG A 41 -12.84 4.95 11.37
C ARG A 41 -11.68 5.01 12.36
N ASN A 42 -11.10 3.87 12.71
CA ASN A 42 -9.98 3.84 13.66
C ASN A 42 -8.72 4.45 13.03
N LYS A 43 -8.46 4.14 11.77
CA LYS A 43 -7.30 4.66 11.06
C LYS A 43 -7.40 6.15 10.76
N LEU A 44 -8.59 6.67 10.45
CA LEU A 44 -8.84 8.10 10.33
C LEU A 44 -8.56 8.84 11.66
N LYS A 45 -8.93 8.25 12.81
CA LYS A 45 -8.58 8.81 14.12
C LYS A 45 -7.06 8.91 14.33
N VAL A 46 -6.31 7.90 13.89
CA VAL A 46 -4.82 7.92 13.94
C VAL A 46 -4.26 9.01 13.05
N VAL A 47 -4.75 9.15 11.81
CA VAL A 47 -4.30 10.16 10.86
C VAL A 47 -4.62 11.59 11.34
N MET A 48 -5.82 11.80 11.89
CA MET A 48 -6.24 13.10 12.41
C MET A 48 -5.54 13.47 13.72
N PHE A 49 -5.24 12.49 14.58
CA PHE A 49 -4.63 12.70 15.89
C PHE A 49 -3.40 11.81 16.09
N PRO A 50 -2.29 12.07 15.38
CA PRO A 50 -1.10 11.22 15.44
C PRO A 50 -0.48 11.16 16.85
N PHE A 51 -0.64 12.24 17.63
CA PHE A 51 -0.07 12.38 18.98
C PHE A 51 -0.82 11.60 20.08
N LEU A 52 -2.08 11.21 19.83
CA LEU A 52 -2.84 10.35 20.74
C LEU A 52 -2.45 8.87 20.55
N HIS A 53 -1.82 8.53 19.42
CA HIS A 53 -1.43 7.16 19.11
C HIS A 53 -0.10 6.77 19.77
N ARG A 54 -0.09 6.73 21.11
CA ARG A 54 1.06 6.32 21.91
C ARG A 54 1.05 4.81 22.15
N ARG A 55 1.64 4.00 21.25
CA ARG A 55 2.46 2.78 21.57
C ARG A 55 2.58 1.72 20.48
N HIS A 56 1.74 1.66 19.46
CA HIS A 56 1.71 0.52 18.54
C HIS A 56 1.97 0.95 17.10
N TRP A 57 3.21 1.26 16.74
CA TRP A 57 3.64 1.43 15.33
C TRP A 57 4.31 0.17 14.77
N THR A 58 4.58 -0.81 15.62
CA THR A 58 5.16 -2.09 15.24
C THR A 58 4.09 -2.99 14.61
N ARG A 59 4.34 -3.47 13.39
CA ARG A 59 3.48 -4.47 12.75
C ARG A 59 3.52 -5.77 13.54
N ILE A 60 2.36 -6.39 13.71
CA ILE A 60 2.24 -7.67 14.40
C ILE A 60 2.53 -8.76 13.37
N SER A 61 3.76 -9.29 13.38
CA SER A 61 4.10 -10.48 12.60
C SER A 61 3.81 -11.74 13.42
N GLU A 62 2.93 -12.60 12.92
CA GLU A 62 2.69 -13.91 13.53
C GLU A 62 3.48 -14.97 12.73
N PRO A 63 4.29 -15.82 13.38
CA PRO A 63 5.04 -16.86 12.70
C PRO A 63 4.10 -18.01 12.31
N VAL A 64 3.52 -17.96 11.12
CA VAL A 64 2.75 -19.06 10.55
C VAL A 64 3.68 -19.92 9.69
N GLY A 65 4.06 -21.10 10.18
CA GLY A 65 4.73 -22.13 9.38
C GLY A 65 6.13 -21.76 8.83
N GLY A 66 6.95 -21.03 9.61
CA GLY A 66 8.34 -20.74 9.23
C GLY A 66 8.52 -19.60 8.22
N ARG A 67 7.45 -18.88 7.84
CA ARG A 67 7.53 -17.62 7.09
C ARG A 67 6.81 -16.52 7.87
N LEU A 68 7.41 -15.33 7.96
CA LEU A 68 6.71 -14.14 8.48
C LEU A 68 5.58 -13.78 7.50
N SER A 69 4.34 -14.16 7.82
CA SER A 69 3.18 -13.71 7.06
C SER A 69 2.56 -12.52 7.78
N TYR A 70 2.49 -11.37 7.09
CA TYR A 70 1.84 -10.19 7.63
C TYR A 70 0.32 -10.40 7.62
N LYS A 71 -0.37 -9.92 8.66
CA LYS A 71 -1.83 -9.98 8.75
C LYS A 71 -2.45 -8.90 7.85
N PRO A 72 -3.55 -9.21 7.15
CA PRO A 72 -4.23 -8.25 6.29
C PRO A 72 -4.81 -7.08 7.11
N PRO A 73 -5.08 -5.92 6.47
CA PRO A 73 -5.46 -4.68 7.16
C PRO A 73 -6.67 -4.81 8.09
N ILE A 74 -7.57 -5.77 7.85
CA ILE A 74 -8.69 -6.10 8.75
C ILE A 74 -8.24 -6.35 10.20
N TYR A 75 -7.06 -6.95 10.40
CA TYR A 75 -6.55 -7.38 11.71
C TYR A 75 -5.33 -6.58 12.19
N ASP A 76 -4.74 -5.72 11.35
CA ASP A 76 -3.59 -4.88 11.72
C ASP A 76 -3.81 -3.43 11.24
N ILE A 77 -4.04 -2.53 12.19
CA ILE A 77 -4.19 -1.08 11.94
C ILE A 77 -2.95 -0.45 11.29
N ASN A 78 -1.77 -1.04 11.52
CA ASN A 78 -0.48 -0.60 10.99
C ASN A 78 -0.14 -1.25 9.64
N ALA A 79 -0.99 -2.13 9.12
CA ALA A 79 -0.83 -2.62 7.77
C ALA A 79 -0.90 -1.45 6.78
N PRO A 80 -0.06 -1.44 5.73
CA PRO A 80 -0.17 -0.46 4.67
C PRO A 80 -1.46 -0.77 3.92
N ASP A 81 -2.41 0.16 3.86
CA ASP A 81 -3.63 0.01 3.07
C ASP A 81 -3.59 0.97 1.88
N LEU A 82 -4.25 0.58 0.79
CA LEU A 82 -4.42 1.44 -0.39
C LEU A 82 -5.76 2.19 -0.37
N TYR A 83 -6.68 1.80 0.52
CA TYR A 83 -8.03 2.36 0.59
C TYR A 83 -8.02 3.83 1.04
N ILE A 84 -7.31 4.19 2.10
CA ILE A 84 -7.29 5.55 2.63
C ILE A 84 -6.69 6.55 1.63
N PRO A 85 -5.51 6.30 1.02
CA PRO A 85 -5.00 7.17 -0.02
C PRO A 85 -5.94 7.28 -1.23
N PHE A 86 -6.51 6.17 -1.67
CA PHE A 86 -7.45 6.15 -2.81
C PHE A 86 -8.72 6.94 -2.52
N MET A 87 -9.32 6.75 -1.35
CA MET A 87 -10.52 7.48 -0.92
C MET A 87 -10.23 8.96 -0.67
N ALA A 88 -9.05 9.31 -0.12
CA ALA A 88 -8.63 10.69 0.05
C ALA A 88 -8.47 11.39 -1.31
N PHE A 89 -7.88 10.72 -2.29
CA PHE A 89 -7.77 11.23 -3.65
C PHE A 89 -9.15 11.40 -4.30
N GLY A 90 -10.01 10.38 -4.22
CA GLY A 90 -11.36 10.43 -4.79
C GLY A 90 -12.20 11.56 -4.19
N THR A 91 -12.19 11.70 -2.86
CA THR A 91 -12.91 12.79 -2.18
C THR A 91 -12.32 14.16 -2.50
N TYR A 92 -10.99 14.28 -2.62
CA TYR A 92 -10.33 15.50 -3.07
C TYR A 92 -10.80 15.92 -4.47
N VAL A 93 -10.81 15.00 -5.44
CA VAL A 93 -11.24 15.30 -6.82
C VAL A 93 -12.71 15.72 -6.84
N VAL A 94 -13.58 15.02 -6.10
CA VAL A 94 -15.01 15.37 -6.00
C VAL A 94 -15.20 16.75 -5.36
N LEU A 95 -14.53 17.02 -4.23
CA LEU A 95 -14.61 18.32 -3.56
C LEU A 95 -14.02 19.45 -4.39
N ALA A 96 -12.91 19.21 -5.10
CA ALA A 96 -12.31 20.18 -6.00
C ALA A 96 -13.25 20.48 -7.18
N GLY A 97 -13.86 19.46 -7.79
CA GLY A 97 -14.84 19.62 -8.86
C GLY A 97 -16.11 20.36 -8.40
N LEU A 98 -16.62 20.02 -7.21
CA LEU A 98 -17.74 20.72 -6.59
C LEU A 98 -17.38 22.17 -6.26
N SER A 99 -16.23 22.40 -5.65
CA SER A 99 -15.75 23.74 -5.29
C SER A 99 -15.54 24.61 -6.53
N LEU A 100 -15.02 24.04 -7.62
CA LEU A 100 -14.88 24.72 -8.90
C LEU A 100 -16.25 25.06 -9.49
N GLY A 101 -17.20 24.11 -9.50
CA GLY A 101 -18.56 24.34 -9.98
C GLY A 101 -19.36 25.35 -9.13
N LEU A 102 -19.10 25.42 -7.82
CA LEU A 102 -19.78 26.33 -6.89
C LEU A 102 -19.14 27.73 -6.82
N ASN A 103 -17.80 27.84 -6.91
CA ASN A 103 -17.07 29.12 -6.93
C ASN A 103 -17.20 29.87 -8.27
N GLY A 104 -17.92 29.29 -9.22
CA GLY A 104 -18.62 30.02 -10.28
C GLY A 104 -17.87 30.09 -11.59
N LYS A 105 -18.67 30.33 -12.65
CA LYS A 105 -18.28 30.52 -14.05
C LYS A 105 -17.78 29.27 -14.78
#